data_AF-A0A1F6GRR7-F1
#
_entry.id   AF-A0A1F6GRR7-F1
#
_cell.length_a   1.000
_cell.length_b   1.000
_cell.length_c   1.000
_cell.angle_alpha   90.00
_cell.angle_beta   90.00
_cell.angle_gamma   90.00
#
_symmetry.space_group_name_H-M   'P 1'
#
loop_
_entity.id
_entity.type
_entity.pdbx_description
1 polymer ?
#
loop_
_entity_poly.entity_id
_entity_poly.type
_entity_poly.pdbx_seq_one_letter_code
_entity_poly.pdbx_strand_id
1 'polypeptide(L)'
;MDWLLDNMPWIFSGIGVTFLTWLLFPSSENKKEVPPSPPINTTIVNNNTNTTQQNEAHPPALSNAKNVFEKKRKELLQILFIDDDTSFKVVGMLKKAGWSSTKIVSDLAALDQSVVRNADVFLLIFRGLGKS
;
A
#
# COMPACT_ATOMS: atom_id res chain seq x y z
N MET A 1 1.55 4.90 -44.23
CA MET A 1 0.96 4.55 -42.91
C MET A 1 1.14 3.06 -42.61
N ASP A 2 1.39 2.23 -43.62
CA ASP A 2 1.45 0.76 -43.50
C ASP A 2 2.66 0.26 -42.70
N TRP A 3 3.79 0.94 -42.82
CA TRP A 3 5.01 0.62 -42.05
C TRP A 3 4.79 0.61 -40.53
N LEU A 4 3.92 1.49 -40.01
CA LEU A 4 3.66 1.58 -38.58
C LEU A 4 2.80 0.40 -38.09
N LEU A 5 1.88 -0.08 -38.94
CA LEU A 5 1.05 -1.26 -38.66
C LEU A 5 1.87 -2.54 -38.71
N ASP A 6 2.80 -2.64 -39.65
CA ASP A 6 3.70 -3.80 -39.79
C ASP A 6 4.66 -3.95 -38.59
N ASN A 7 5.03 -2.84 -37.95
CA ASN A 7 5.95 -2.84 -36.80
C ASN A 7 5.23 -2.65 -35.45
N MET A 8 3.91 -2.48 -35.44
CA MET A 8 3.09 -2.27 -34.24
C MET A 8 3.25 -3.36 -33.16
N PRO A 9 3.37 -4.67 -33.51
CA PRO A 9 3.55 -5.72 -32.50
C PRO A 9 4.86 -5.57 -31.71
N TRP A 10 5.94 -5.07 -32.33
CA TRP A 10 7.24 -4.87 -31.68
C TRP A 10 7.26 -3.67 -30.75
N ILE A 11 6.48 -2.64 -31.07
CA ILE A 11 6.35 -1.43 -30.25
C ILE A 11 5.61 -1.74 -28.94
N PHE A 12 4.64 -2.67 -28.97
CA PHE A 12 3.89 -3.11 -27.79
C PHE A 12 4.37 -4.43 -27.15
N SER A 13 5.40 -5.11 -27.68
CA SER A 13 5.92 -6.39 -27.16
C SER A 13 6.79 -6.27 -25.91
N GLY A 14 6.64 -5.19 -25.14
CA GLY A 14 7.45 -4.91 -23.94
C GLY A 14 8.80 -4.28 -24.26
N ILE A 15 9.58 -4.84 -25.20
CA ILE A 15 10.88 -4.26 -25.61
C ILE A 15 10.68 -2.87 -26.24
N GLY A 16 9.73 -2.72 -27.17
CA GLY A 16 9.44 -1.42 -27.76
C GLY A 16 8.96 -0.38 -26.74
N VAL A 17 8.14 -0.81 -25.77
CA VAL A 17 7.65 0.06 -24.69
C VAL A 17 8.82 0.55 -23.82
N THR A 18 9.79 -0.32 -23.49
CA THR A 18 10.96 0.09 -22.68
C THR A 18 11.81 1.17 -23.37
N PHE A 19 12.13 1.00 -24.66
CA PHE A 19 12.87 2.02 -25.42
C PHE A 19 12.09 3.33 -25.54
N LEU A 20 10.78 3.27 -25.76
CA LEU A 20 9.95 4.48 -25.88
C LEU A 20 9.85 5.23 -24.55
N THR A 21 9.72 4.52 -23.43
CA THR A 21 9.75 5.14 -22.09
C THR A 21 11.12 5.75 -21.77
N TRP A 22 12.23 5.12 -22.16
CA TRP A 22 13.57 5.64 -21.93
C TRP A 22 13.88 6.90 -22.75
N LEU A 23 13.40 6.95 -24.00
CA LEU A 23 13.55 8.12 -24.86
C LEU A 23 12.72 9.32 -24.39
N LEU A 24 11.50 9.08 -23.92
CA LEU A 24 10.61 10.14 -23.44
C LEU A 24 10.93 10.59 -22.00
N PHE A 25 11.53 9.71 -21.20
CA PHE A 25 11.93 10.00 -19.82
C PHE A 25 13.40 9.62 -19.62
N PRO A 26 14.35 10.39 -20.18
CA PRO A 26 15.77 10.15 -19.95
C PRO A 26 16.05 10.30 -18.45
N SER A 27 16.39 9.19 -17.80
CA SER A 27 16.69 9.14 -16.37
C SER A 27 17.92 10.02 -16.10
N SER A 28 17.70 11.15 -15.43
CA SER A 28 18.76 12.00 -14.89
C SER A 28 19.33 11.33 -13.63
N GLU A 29 20.25 10.39 -13.83
CA GLU A 29 21.07 9.88 -12.73
C GLU A 29 22.16 10.90 -12.41
N ASN A 30 21.82 11.88 -11.58
CA ASN A 30 22.84 12.62 -10.84
C ASN A 30 23.50 11.64 -9.86
N LYS A 31 24.67 11.12 -10.24
CA LYS A 31 25.54 10.38 -9.33
C LYS A 31 25.93 11.32 -8.19
N LYS A 32 25.30 11.16 -7.02
CA LYS A 32 25.77 11.83 -5.81
C LYS A 32 27.00 11.09 -5.32
N GLU A 33 28.17 11.66 -5.59
CA GLU A 33 29.40 11.29 -4.90
C GLU A 33 29.20 11.48 -3.40
N VAL A 34 29.59 10.48 -2.60
CA VAL A 34 29.53 10.51 -1.14
C VAL A 34 30.77 11.23 -0.62
N PRO A 35 30.67 12.40 0.03
CA PRO A 35 31.80 13.05 0.68
C PRO A 35 32.04 12.44 2.08
N PRO A 36 33.29 12.41 2.58
CA PRO A 36 33.61 11.87 3.90
C PRO A 36 33.07 12.78 5.02
N SER A 37 32.51 12.16 6.06
CA SER A 37 31.87 12.81 7.21
C SER A 37 32.85 13.58 8.11
N PRO A 38 32.57 14.85 8.47
CA PRO A 38 33.17 15.54 9.61
C PRO A 38 32.36 15.38 10.92
N PRO A 39 32.96 15.63 12.10
CA PRO A 39 32.44 15.20 13.41
C PRO A 39 31.17 15.95 13.85
N ILE A 40 30.33 15.22 14.59
CA ILE A 40 29.03 15.66 15.12
C ILE A 40 29.27 16.61 16.31
N ASN A 41 28.92 17.89 16.14
CA ASN A 41 28.63 18.80 17.25
C ASN A 41 27.10 18.90 17.40
N THR A 42 26.60 18.51 18.57
CA THR A 42 25.17 18.53 18.91
C THR A 42 24.71 19.96 19.15
N THR A 43 23.77 20.47 18.36
CA THR A 43 23.06 21.73 18.66
C THR A 43 21.56 21.43 18.75
N ILE A 44 21.00 21.64 19.94
CA ILE A 44 19.57 21.55 20.24
C ILE A 44 18.87 22.68 19.49
N VAL A 45 17.92 22.37 18.60
CA VAL A 45 17.12 23.37 17.87
C VAL A 45 15.64 23.23 18.24
N ASN A 46 15.16 24.25 18.97
CA ASN A 46 13.78 24.52 19.34
C ASN A 46 13.04 25.08 18.11
N ASN A 47 12.07 24.35 17.55
CA ASN A 47 11.40 24.75 16.32
C ASN A 47 10.10 25.51 16.63
N ASN A 48 10.20 26.84 16.60
CA ASN A 48 9.08 27.76 16.57
C ASN A 48 9.06 28.38 15.18
N THR A 49 8.08 28.04 14.34
CA THR A 49 7.88 28.68 13.03
C THR A 49 6.41 28.96 12.78
N ASN A 50 6.06 30.23 12.98
CA ASN A 50 4.95 30.89 12.33
C ASN A 50 5.36 31.22 10.89
N THR A 51 4.65 30.71 9.90
CA THR A 51 4.63 31.32 8.56
C THR A 51 3.25 31.21 7.93
N THR A 52 2.66 32.37 7.70
CA THR A 52 1.38 32.62 7.01
C THR A 52 1.65 32.94 5.55
N GLN A 53 0.85 32.37 4.62
CA GLN A 53 0.10 33.02 3.52
C GLN A 53 -0.53 31.91 2.63
N GLN A 54 -1.85 31.66 2.74
CA GLN A 54 -2.97 32.21 1.91
C GLN A 54 -3.00 31.62 0.49
N ASN A 55 -4.03 30.98 -0.08
CA ASN A 55 -5.48 30.83 0.12
C ASN A 55 -5.86 29.41 -0.40
N GLU A 56 -6.70 28.60 0.23
CA GLU A 56 -8.17 28.61 0.20
C GLU A 56 -8.73 28.06 1.52
N ALA A 57 -9.82 28.65 2.01
CA ALA A 57 -10.42 28.36 3.31
C ALA A 57 -11.07 26.97 3.35
N HIS A 58 -10.33 25.94 3.75
CA HIS A 58 -10.86 24.65 4.21
C HIS A 58 -10.21 24.32 5.56
N PRO A 59 -10.95 23.99 6.64
CA PRO A 59 -10.37 23.91 7.98
C PRO A 59 -9.32 22.78 8.08
N PRO A 60 -8.02 23.06 8.31
CA PRO A 60 -6.96 22.05 8.34
C PRO A 60 -7.03 21.11 9.55
N ALA A 61 -7.81 21.46 10.57
CA ALA A 61 -8.01 20.60 11.75
C ALA A 61 -8.88 19.37 11.46
N LEU A 62 -9.81 19.46 10.50
CA LEU A 62 -10.78 18.40 10.24
C LEU A 62 -10.17 17.22 9.46
N SER A 63 -9.29 17.50 8.50
CA SER A 63 -8.65 16.46 7.67
C SER A 63 -7.68 15.61 8.49
N ASN A 64 -6.86 16.22 9.35
CA ASN A 64 -5.96 15.50 10.25
C ASN A 64 -6.71 14.66 11.28
N ALA A 65 -7.77 15.21 11.89
CA ALA A 65 -8.61 14.46 12.82
C ALA A 65 -9.27 13.25 12.15
N LYS A 66 -9.78 13.43 10.92
CA LYS A 66 -10.35 12.33 10.12
C LYS A 66 -9.31 11.26 9.84
N ASN A 67 -8.10 11.62 9.41
CA ASN A 67 -7.04 10.65 9.11
C ASN A 67 -6.61 9.84 10.35
N VAL A 68 -6.52 10.47 11.51
CA VAL A 68 -6.22 9.79 12.78
C VAL A 68 -7.34 8.85 13.19
N PHE A 69 -8.60 9.29 13.06
CA PHE A 69 -9.78 8.47 13.34
C PHE A 69 -9.85 7.24 12.43
N GLU A 70 -9.65 7.43 11.12
CA GLU A 70 -9.62 6.36 10.13
C GLU A 70 -8.53 5.32 10.44
N LYS A 71 -7.32 5.78 10.78
CA LYS A 71 -6.20 4.90 11.16
C LYS A 71 -6.55 4.08 12.40
N LYS A 72 -7.02 4.74 13.47
CA LYS A 72 -7.39 4.06 14.71
C LYS A 72 -8.49 3.03 14.50
N ARG A 73 -9.48 3.33 13.66
CA ARG A 73 -10.54 2.37 13.32
C ARG A 73 -10.00 1.12 12.63
N LYS A 74 -9.06 1.27 11.69
CA LYS A 74 -8.45 0.14 10.99
C LYS A 74 -7.58 -0.74 11.89
N GLU A 75 -6.97 -0.15 12.92
CA GLU A 75 -6.18 -0.89 13.92
C GLU A 75 -7.05 -1.70 14.87
N LEU A 76 -8.21 -1.15 15.25
CA LEU A 76 -9.14 -1.80 16.18
C LEU A 76 -9.89 -2.98 15.55
N LEU A 77 -10.22 -2.90 14.26
CA LEU A 77 -11.00 -3.94 13.57
C LEU A 77 -10.17 -5.20 13.30
N GLN A 78 -10.62 -6.34 13.84
CA GLN A 78 -10.04 -7.65 13.60
C GLN A 78 -10.74 -8.38 12.44
N ILE A 79 -10.01 -8.62 11.36
CA ILE A 79 -10.52 -9.28 10.16
C ILE A 79 -9.99 -10.70 10.09
N LEU A 80 -10.89 -11.68 10.05
CA LEU A 80 -10.56 -13.10 9.92
C LEU A 80 -10.98 -13.63 8.55
N PHE A 81 -10.00 -14.11 7.78
CA PHE A 81 -10.20 -14.86 6.56
C PHE A 81 -10.24 -16.36 6.88
N ILE A 82 -11.25 -17.03 6.37
CA ILE A 82 -11.43 -18.47 6.45
C ILE A 82 -11.51 -18.97 5.01
N ASP A 83 -10.42 -19.56 4.54
CA ASP A 83 -10.25 -20.04 3.17
C ASP A 83 -9.30 -21.23 3.21
N ASP A 84 -9.66 -22.35 2.58
CA ASP A 84 -8.81 -23.53 2.44
C ASP A 84 -7.45 -23.19 1.78
N ASP A 85 -7.40 -22.12 0.97
CA ASP A 85 -6.20 -21.63 0.32
C ASP A 85 -5.53 -20.49 1.09
N THR A 86 -4.52 -20.83 1.89
CA THR A 86 -3.78 -19.84 2.69
C THR A 86 -2.72 -19.06 1.90
N SER A 87 -2.54 -19.32 0.60
CA SER A 87 -1.58 -18.60 -0.25
C SER A 87 -2.02 -17.14 -0.55
N PHE A 88 -3.15 -16.73 0.02
CA PHE A 88 -3.86 -15.53 -0.33
C PHE A 88 -3.08 -14.23 -0.06
N LYS A 89 -2.67 -13.57 -1.14
CA LYS A 89 -1.93 -12.29 -1.11
C LYS A 89 -2.74 -11.12 -0.51
N VAL A 90 -4.05 -11.26 -0.34
CA VAL A 90 -4.93 -10.18 0.12
C VAL A 90 -4.65 -9.78 1.56
N VAL A 91 -4.27 -10.71 2.45
CA VAL A 91 -3.85 -10.35 3.82
C VAL A 91 -2.66 -9.38 3.78
N GLY A 92 -1.69 -9.63 2.90
CA GLY A 92 -0.55 -8.73 2.70
C GLY A 92 -0.97 -7.36 2.17
N MET A 93 -1.92 -7.32 1.22
CA MET A 93 -2.44 -6.06 0.69
C MET A 93 -3.23 -5.26 1.73
N LEU A 94 -4.03 -5.93 2.56
CA LEU A 94 -4.80 -5.28 3.64
C LEU A 94 -3.89 -4.69 4.71
N LYS A 95 -2.85 -5.42 5.13
CA LYS A 95 -1.83 -4.90 6.04
C LYS A 95 -1.14 -3.67 5.47
N LYS A 96 -0.78 -3.68 4.18
CA LYS A 96 -0.22 -2.51 3.47
C LYS A 96 -1.20 -1.33 3.40
N ALA A 97 -2.51 -1.59 3.34
CA ALA A 97 -3.56 -0.58 3.34
C ALA A 97 -3.94 -0.06 4.76
N GLY A 98 -3.23 -0.48 5.80
CA GLY A 98 -3.39 -0.04 7.18
C GLY A 98 -4.29 -0.93 8.05
N TRP A 99 -4.76 -2.06 7.52
CA TRP A 99 -5.50 -3.07 8.30
C TRP A 99 -4.51 -4.02 8.96
N SER A 100 -3.93 -3.61 10.07
CA SER A 100 -2.88 -4.36 10.77
C SER A 100 -3.39 -5.68 11.38
N SER A 101 -4.62 -5.66 11.88
CA SER A 101 -5.28 -6.77 12.59
C SER A 101 -6.00 -7.74 11.63
N THR A 102 -5.28 -8.32 10.68
CA THR A 102 -5.84 -9.29 9.71
C THR A 102 -5.17 -10.66 9.83
N LYS A 103 -5.96 -11.73 9.88
CA LYS A 103 -5.48 -13.13 9.96
C LYS A 103 -6.18 -14.02 8.94
N ILE A 104 -5.49 -15.06 8.46
CA ILE A 104 -6.07 -16.14 7.66
C ILE A 104 -5.94 -17.46 8.41
N VAL A 105 -6.97 -18.29 8.31
CA VAL A 105 -7.03 -19.63 8.88
C VAL A 105 -7.61 -20.55 7.80
N SER A 106 -6.98 -21.70 7.56
CA SER A 106 -7.47 -22.68 6.59
C SER A 106 -8.66 -23.46 7.11
N ASP A 107 -8.59 -23.89 8.36
CA ASP A 107 -9.61 -24.75 8.96
C ASP A 107 -9.90 -24.32 10.40
N LEU A 108 -11.17 -24.40 10.77
CA LEU A 108 -11.65 -24.11 12.10
C LEU A 108 -12.09 -25.40 12.77
N ALA A 109 -11.28 -25.91 13.70
CA ALA A 109 -11.64 -27.10 14.46
C ALA A 109 -12.92 -26.92 15.32
N ALA A 110 -13.27 -25.69 15.69
CA ALA A 110 -14.50 -25.35 16.39
C ALA A 110 -14.85 -23.87 16.22
N LEU A 111 -16.15 -23.55 16.26
CA LEU A 111 -16.63 -22.16 16.21
C LEU A 111 -16.31 -21.37 17.49
N ASP A 112 -16.01 -22.07 18.59
CA ASP A 112 -15.82 -21.43 19.90
C ASP A 112 -14.38 -20.95 20.17
N GLN A 113 -13.50 -21.03 19.18
CA GLN A 113 -12.10 -20.66 19.35
C GLN A 113 -11.93 -19.15 19.54
N SER A 114 -10.91 -18.76 20.31
CA SER A 114 -10.59 -17.35 20.58
C SER A 114 -10.39 -16.54 19.30
N VAL A 115 -9.84 -17.14 18.24
CA VAL A 115 -9.66 -16.47 16.94
C VAL A 115 -10.98 -16.08 16.29
N VAL A 116 -12.03 -16.88 16.49
CA VAL A 116 -13.38 -16.59 16.00
C VAL A 116 -14.03 -15.56 16.91
N ARG A 117 -13.97 -15.76 18.23
CA ARG A 117 -14.58 -14.84 19.21
C ARG A 117 -14.05 -13.40 19.13
N ASN A 118 -12.78 -13.23 18.78
CA ASN A 118 -12.14 -11.91 18.75
C ASN A 118 -12.28 -11.20 17.39
N ALA A 119 -12.75 -11.89 16.35
CA ALA A 119 -12.89 -11.30 15.02
C ALA A 119 -14.17 -10.44 14.95
N ASP A 120 -14.04 -9.23 14.40
CA ASP A 120 -15.15 -8.33 14.13
C ASP A 120 -15.80 -8.59 12.76
N VAL A 121 -14.98 -9.04 11.80
CA VAL A 121 -15.40 -9.30 10.42
C VAL A 121 -14.85 -10.64 9.96
N PHE A 122 -15.73 -11.47 9.38
CA PHE A 122 -15.39 -12.76 8.78
C PHE A 122 -15.50 -12.69 7.26
N LEU A 123 -14.46 -13.17 6.57
CA LEU A 123 -14.47 -13.39 5.12
C LEU A 123 -14.29 -14.88 4.87
N LEU A 124 -15.39 -15.52 4.52
CA LEU A 124 -15.48 -16.96 4.27
C LEU A 124 -15.44 -17.23 2.76
N ILE A 125 -14.45 -17.98 2.30
CA ILE A 125 -14.33 -18.42 0.91
C ILE A 125 -14.39 -19.94 0.89
N PHE A 126 -15.50 -20.49 0.41
CA PHE A 126 -15.67 -21.93 0.23
C PHE A 126 -15.44 -22.30 -1.24
N ARG A 127 -14.45 -23.15 -1.52
CA ARG A 127 -14.27 -23.76 -2.85
C ARG A 127 -15.24 -24.93 -3.02
N GLY A 128 -15.84 -25.07 -4.21
CA GLY A 128 -16.51 -26.31 -4.60
C GLY A 128 -18.01 -26.44 -4.31
N LEU A 129 -18.74 -25.33 -4.09
CA LEU A 129 -20.20 -25.30 -3.87
C LEU A 129 -21.06 -25.76 -5.08
N GLY A 130 -20.51 -26.54 -6.02
CA GLY A 130 -21.21 -26.94 -7.25
C GLY A 130 -20.63 -28.16 -7.99
N LYS A 131 -19.75 -28.95 -7.37
CA LYS A 131 -19.41 -30.27 -7.91
C LYS A 131 -20.41 -31.28 -7.35
N SER A 132 -21.50 -31.48 -8.11
CA SER A 132 -22.40 -32.63 -7.97
C SER A 132 -21.91 -33.79 -8.82
#